data_AF-A0AAN5KTD9-F1
#
_entry.id   AF-A0AAN5KTD9-F1
#
_cell.length_a   1.000
_cell.length_b   1.000
_cell.length_c   1.000
_cell.angle_alpha   90.00
_cell.angle_beta   90.00
_cell.angle_gamma   90.00
#
_symmetry.space_group_name_H-M   'P 1'
#
loop_
_entity.id
_entity.type
_entity.pdbx_description
1 polymer ?
#
loop_
_entity_poly.entity_id
_entity_poly.type
_entity_poly.pdbx_seq_one_letter_code
_entity_poly.pdbx_strand_id
1 'polypeptide(L)'
;MFRYFKQGWNGELKFSEVLFGSGGDYFLLEGGLAYIGFYILFAILLMASKPLSLDNILALALFSYGIVLYIWLIKAFWGSANHCSNKISAVLIRTFTIILPLISIVLFFLIIIYYLVTAIIDALSG
;
A
#
# COMPACT_ATOMS: atom_id res chain seq x y z
N MET A 1 -17.40 -9.28 -0.99
CA MET A 1 -16.08 -8.73 -0.61
C MET A 1 -14.88 -9.36 -1.33
N PHE A 2 -14.96 -10.60 -1.85
CA PHE A 2 -13.79 -11.31 -2.39
C PHE A 2 -13.49 -11.10 -3.88
N ARG A 3 -14.44 -10.61 -4.69
CA ARG A 3 -14.29 -10.68 -6.15
C ARG A 3 -13.29 -9.64 -6.67
N TYR A 4 -13.35 -8.39 -6.20
CA TYR A 4 -12.37 -7.35 -6.53
C TYR A 4 -10.96 -7.77 -6.14
N PHE A 5 -10.77 -8.20 -4.89
CA PHE A 5 -9.46 -8.65 -4.42
C PHE A 5 -8.97 -9.87 -5.19
N LYS A 6 -9.84 -10.84 -5.48
CA LYS A 6 -9.48 -12.01 -6.30
C LYS A 6 -9.08 -11.61 -7.71
N GLN A 7 -9.84 -10.74 -8.36
CA GLN A 7 -9.56 -10.27 -9.72
C GLN A 7 -8.27 -9.45 -9.77
N GLY A 8 -8.02 -8.58 -8.79
CA GLY A 8 -6.76 -7.85 -8.69
C GLY A 8 -5.58 -8.80 -8.45
N TRP A 9 -5.75 -9.81 -7.60
CA TRP A 9 -4.72 -10.83 -7.37
C TRP A 9 -4.43 -11.66 -8.63
N ASN A 10 -5.41 -11.87 -9.48
CA ASN A 10 -5.24 -12.59 -10.74
C ASN A 10 -4.78 -11.68 -11.90
N GLY A 11 -4.70 -10.36 -11.69
CA GLY A 11 -4.35 -9.41 -12.75
C GLY A 11 -5.45 -9.23 -13.80
N GLU A 12 -6.70 -9.48 -13.43
CA GLU A 12 -7.87 -9.40 -14.32
C GLU A 12 -8.48 -7.99 -14.39
N LEU A 13 -8.01 -7.07 -13.55
CA LEU A 13 -8.51 -5.70 -13.48
C LEU A 13 -7.77 -4.78 -14.48
N LYS A 14 -8.51 -3.88 -15.12
CA LYS A 14 -7.95 -2.75 -15.87
C LYS A 14 -7.37 -1.72 -14.92
N PHE A 15 -6.43 -0.90 -15.42
CA PHE A 15 -5.73 0.08 -14.59
C PHE A 15 -6.70 1.07 -13.89
N SER A 16 -7.74 1.53 -14.61
CA SER A 16 -8.77 2.40 -14.04
C SER A 16 -9.64 1.71 -12.99
N GLU A 17 -9.83 0.39 -13.10
CA GLU A 17 -10.58 -0.40 -12.13
C GLU A 17 -9.77 -0.62 -10.84
N VAL A 18 -8.44 -0.73 -10.97
CA VAL A 18 -7.53 -0.76 -9.82
C VAL A 18 -7.53 0.59 -9.09
N LEU A 19 -7.47 1.71 -9.82
CA LEU A 19 -7.36 3.05 -9.21
C LEU A 19 -8.68 3.65 -8.73
N PHE A 20 -9.75 3.47 -9.52
CA PHE A 20 -11.01 4.21 -9.35
C PHE A 20 -12.21 3.29 -9.13
N GLY A 21 -12.02 1.96 -9.13
CA GLY A 21 -13.13 1.02 -9.02
C GLY A 21 -14.13 1.14 -10.19
N SER A 22 -13.69 1.64 -11.35
CA SER A 22 -14.54 2.08 -12.46
C SER A 22 -15.28 0.98 -13.24
N GLY A 23 -15.41 -0.23 -12.68
CA GLY A 23 -15.99 -1.41 -13.36
C GLY A 23 -17.37 -1.83 -12.86
N GLY A 24 -17.98 -1.07 -11.94
CA GLY A 24 -19.31 -1.33 -11.35
C GLY A 24 -19.39 -0.97 -9.86
N ASP A 25 -20.61 -0.74 -9.37
CA ASP A 25 -20.91 -0.28 -7.99
C ASP A 25 -20.27 -1.19 -6.92
N TYR A 26 -20.12 -2.46 -7.24
CA TYR A 26 -19.54 -3.47 -6.35
C TYR A 26 -18.04 -3.25 -6.09
N PHE A 27 -17.27 -2.74 -7.05
CA PHE A 27 -15.83 -2.49 -6.87
C PHE A 27 -15.55 -1.29 -5.98
N LEU A 28 -16.36 -0.24 -6.13
CA LEU A 28 -16.34 0.93 -5.23
C LEU A 28 -16.70 0.54 -3.80
N LEU A 29 -17.70 -0.34 -3.63
CA LEU A 29 -18.08 -0.83 -2.31
C LEU A 29 -16.99 -1.69 -1.67
N GLU A 30 -16.40 -2.63 -2.41
CA GLU A 30 -15.35 -3.52 -1.89
C GLU A 30 -14.03 -2.80 -1.60
N GLY A 31 -13.54 -1.98 -2.54
CA GLY A 31 -12.34 -1.17 -2.34
C GLY A 31 -12.55 -0.06 -1.31
N GLY A 32 -13.74 0.56 -1.30
CA GLY A 32 -14.12 1.59 -0.33
C GLY A 32 -14.21 1.05 1.10
N LEU A 33 -14.79 -0.13 1.32
CA LEU A 33 -14.86 -0.74 2.65
C LEU A 33 -13.47 -1.13 3.19
N ALA A 34 -12.59 -1.63 2.32
CA ALA A 34 -11.20 -1.91 2.68
C ALA A 34 -10.43 -0.62 3.04
N TYR A 35 -10.66 0.46 2.30
CA TYR A 35 -10.10 1.77 2.60
C TYR A 35 -10.64 2.32 3.93
N ILE A 36 -11.96 2.33 4.12
CA ILE A 36 -12.60 2.79 5.37
C ILE A 36 -12.10 1.98 6.57
N GLY A 37 -12.01 0.65 6.44
CA GLY A 37 -11.49 -0.23 7.49
C GLY A 37 -10.04 0.11 7.88
N PHE A 38 -9.19 0.43 6.91
CA PHE A 38 -7.83 0.90 7.17
C PHE A 38 -7.80 2.20 7.98
N TYR A 39 -8.59 3.21 7.60
CA TYR A 39 -8.60 4.49 8.29
C TYR A 39 -9.19 4.40 9.70
N ILE A 40 -10.20 3.55 9.91
CA ILE A 40 -10.72 3.28 11.25
C ILE A 40 -9.63 2.65 12.12
N LEU A 41 -8.95 1.61 11.62
CA LEU A 41 -7.87 0.94 12.35
C LEU A 41 -6.71 1.91 12.64
N PHE A 42 -6.36 2.76 11.67
CA PHE A 42 -5.33 3.79 11.81
C PHE A 42 -5.70 4.87 12.83
N ALA A 43 -6.96 5.34 12.83
CA ALA A 43 -7.45 6.32 13.79
C ALA A 43 -7.41 5.77 15.23
N ILE A 44 -7.87 4.51 15.42
CA ILE A 44 -7.78 3.84 16.72
C ILE A 44 -6.32 3.69 17.16
N LEU A 45 -5.42 3.39 16.22
CA LEU A 45 -4.00 3.25 16.49
C LEU A 45 -3.39 4.57 16.99
N LEU A 46 -3.70 5.69 16.33
CA LEU A 46 -3.22 7.03 16.71
C LEU A 46 -3.69 7.47 18.10
N MET A 47 -4.82 6.94 18.58
CA MET A 47 -5.33 7.22 19.92
C MET A 47 -4.67 6.36 21.01
N ALA A 48 -3.83 5.38 20.65
CA ALA A 48 -3.12 4.54 21.61
C ALA A 48 -1.87 5.23 22.16
N SER A 49 -1.51 4.93 23.41
CA SER A 49 -0.38 5.56 24.13
C SER A 49 1.00 5.30 23.49
N LYS A 50 1.14 4.20 22.74
CA LYS A 50 2.34 3.82 21.97
C LYS A 50 1.92 3.31 20.58
N PRO A 51 1.56 4.22 19.66
CA PRO A 51 0.86 3.86 18.42
C PRO A 51 1.72 3.03 17.46
N LEU A 52 3.05 3.18 17.48
CA LEU A 52 3.97 2.48 16.59
C LEU A 52 4.77 1.35 17.27
N SER A 53 4.41 0.98 18.50
CA SER A 53 5.05 -0.16 19.19
C SER A 53 4.65 -1.47 18.50
N LEU A 54 5.63 -2.35 18.27
CA LEU A 54 5.38 -3.70 17.75
C LEU A 54 4.62 -4.59 18.75
N ASP A 55 4.60 -4.23 20.03
CA ASP A 55 3.81 -4.91 21.07
C ASP A 55 2.32 -4.54 20.98
N ASN A 56 1.97 -3.50 20.21
CA ASN A 56 0.60 -3.12 19.96
C ASN A 56 0.02 -3.99 18.83
N ILE A 57 -0.86 -4.93 19.21
CA ILE A 57 -1.57 -5.82 18.26
C ILE A 57 -2.27 -5.05 17.14
N LEU A 58 -2.78 -3.84 17.41
CA LEU A 58 -3.44 -3.01 16.40
C LEU A 58 -2.43 -2.44 15.40
N ALA A 59 -1.22 -2.09 15.84
CA ALA A 59 -0.12 -1.68 14.97
C ALA A 59 0.26 -2.84 14.05
N LEU A 60 0.43 -4.03 14.61
CA LEU A 60 0.77 -5.24 13.87
C LEU A 60 -0.30 -5.60 12.83
N ALA A 61 -1.58 -5.50 13.21
CA ALA A 61 -2.71 -5.72 12.31
C ALA A 61 -2.72 -4.70 11.16
N LEU A 62 -2.49 -3.42 11.44
CA LEU A 62 -2.42 -2.37 10.44
C LEU A 62 -1.23 -2.56 9.49
N PHE A 63 -0.05 -2.90 10.02
CA PHE A 63 1.13 -3.18 9.19
C PHE A 63 0.92 -4.40 8.31
N SER A 64 0.38 -5.49 8.87
CA SER A 64 0.07 -6.70 8.10
C SER A 64 -0.94 -6.41 6.98
N TYR A 65 -1.99 -5.65 7.31
CA TYR A 65 -2.99 -5.22 6.34
C TYR A 65 -2.38 -4.36 5.23
N GLY A 66 -1.55 -3.38 5.59
CA GLY A 66 -0.84 -2.52 4.65
C GLY A 66 0.09 -3.31 3.72
N ILE A 67 0.84 -4.28 4.26
CA ILE A 67 1.72 -5.16 3.46
C ILE A 67 0.90 -5.99 2.47
N VAL A 68 -0.18 -6.64 2.93
CA VAL A 68 -1.02 -7.47 2.06
C VAL A 68 -1.67 -6.64 0.96
N LEU A 69 -2.22 -5.47 1.29
CA LEU A 69 -2.77 -4.54 0.30
C LEU A 69 -1.70 -4.04 -0.67
N TYR A 70 -0.50 -3.76 -0.20
CA TYR A 70 0.58 -3.28 -1.05
C TYR A 70 1.04 -4.34 -2.06
N ILE A 71 1.20 -5.59 -1.61
CA ILE A 71 1.51 -6.73 -2.49
C ILE A 71 0.37 -6.92 -3.51
N TRP A 72 -0.88 -6.87 -3.04
CA TRP A 72 -2.04 -6.96 -3.91
C TRP A 72 -2.04 -5.85 -4.97
N LEU A 73 -1.72 -4.61 -4.59
CA LEU A 73 -1.68 -3.45 -5.48
C LEU A 73 -0.62 -3.61 -6.57
N ILE A 74 0.60 -4.04 -6.20
CA ILE A 74 1.68 -4.33 -7.16
C ILE A 74 1.21 -5.37 -8.17
N LYS A 75 0.60 -6.46 -7.69
CA LYS A 75 0.13 -7.55 -8.54
C LYS A 75 -0.99 -7.11 -9.47
N ALA A 76 -1.95 -6.34 -8.96
CA ALA A 76 -3.06 -5.78 -9.72
C ALA A 76 -2.56 -4.81 -10.81
N PHE A 77 -1.64 -3.89 -10.48
CA PHE A 77 -1.04 -3.00 -11.48
C PHE A 77 -0.25 -3.77 -12.53
N TRP A 78 0.54 -4.75 -12.12
CA TRP A 78 1.29 -5.58 -13.06
C TRP A 78 0.38 -6.29 -14.07
N GLY A 79 -0.69 -6.92 -13.59
CA GLY A 79 -1.69 -7.58 -14.43
C GLY A 79 -2.46 -6.60 -15.32
N SER A 80 -2.77 -5.41 -14.80
CA SER A 80 -3.51 -4.38 -15.54
C SER A 80 -2.82 -3.91 -16.82
N ALA A 81 -1.48 -3.98 -16.87
CA ALA A 81 -0.71 -3.67 -18.06
C ALA A 81 -1.04 -4.59 -19.25
N ASN A 82 -1.52 -5.81 -18.99
CA ASN A 82 -1.90 -6.76 -20.04
C ASN A 82 -3.24 -6.42 -20.70
N HIS A 83 -4.04 -5.56 -20.08
CA HIS A 83 -5.33 -5.08 -20.62
C HIS A 83 -5.19 -3.77 -21.42
N CYS A 84 -3.97 -3.23 -21.53
CA CYS A 84 -3.71 -2.04 -22.33
C CYS A 84 -3.66 -2.38 -23.82
N SER A 85 -4.46 -1.67 -24.61
CA SER A 85 -4.39 -1.72 -26.09
C SER A 85 -3.10 -1.09 -26.63
N ASN A 86 -2.53 -0.13 -25.90
CA ASN A 86 -1.31 0.57 -26.29
C ASN A 86 -0.08 0.04 -25.53
N LYS A 87 0.96 -0.37 -26.28
CA LYS A 87 2.24 -0.84 -25.74
C LYS A 87 2.93 0.19 -24.85
N ILE A 88 2.84 1.48 -25.18
CA ILE A 88 3.47 2.55 -24.39
C ILE A 88 2.82 2.63 -23.00
N SER A 89 1.49 2.54 -22.94
CA SER A 89 0.74 2.54 -21.67
C SER A 89 1.08 1.31 -20.82
N ALA A 90 1.19 0.13 -21.44
CA ALA A 90 1.60 -1.09 -20.73
C ALA A 90 3.00 -0.96 -20.11
N VAL A 91 3.96 -0.40 -20.85
CA VAL A 91 5.32 -0.15 -20.36
C VAL A 91 5.30 0.86 -19.22
N LEU A 92 4.57 1.98 -19.35
CA LEU A 92 4.43 2.98 -18.29
C LEU A 92 3.90 2.37 -16.99
N ILE A 93 2.85 1.55 -17.06
CA ILE A 93 2.28 0.89 -15.87
C ILE A 93 3.29 -0.05 -15.23
N ARG A 94 4.00 -0.87 -16.02
CA ARG A 94 5.02 -1.79 -15.48
C ARG A 94 6.19 -1.03 -14.84
N THR A 95 6.66 0.02 -15.50
CA THR A 95 7.73 0.89 -14.97
C THR A 95 7.29 1.55 -13.66
N PHE A 96 6.08 2.12 -13.61
CA PHE A 96 5.52 2.68 -12.38
C PHE A 96 5.42 1.63 -11.26
N THR A 97 4.95 0.42 -11.58
CA THR A 97 4.82 -0.69 -10.64
C THR A 97 6.16 -1.12 -10.03
N ILE A 98 7.27 -1.00 -10.78
CA ILE A 98 8.63 -1.29 -10.29
C ILE A 98 9.22 -0.10 -9.52
N ILE A 99 9.01 1.12 -10.01
CA ILE A 99 9.56 2.32 -9.37
C ILE A 99 8.95 2.54 -7.99
N LEU A 100 7.65 2.27 -7.81
CA LEU A 100 6.95 2.46 -6.54
C LEU A 100 7.65 1.74 -5.35
N PRO A 101 7.94 0.42 -5.39
CA PRO A 101 8.66 -0.24 -4.31
C PRO A 101 10.10 0.22 -4.15
N LEU A 102 10.79 0.60 -5.24
CA LEU A 102 12.14 1.15 -5.15
C LEU A 102 12.14 2.48 -4.37
N ILE A 103 11.18 3.37 -4.65
CA ILE A 103 11.02 4.62 -3.89
C ILE A 103 10.71 4.32 -2.43
N SER A 104 9.79 3.38 -2.15
CA SER A 104 9.47 2.98 -0.77
C SER A 104 10.68 2.46 0.00
N ILE A 105 11.54 1.65 -0.63
CA ILE A 105 12.80 1.16 -0.04
C ILE A 105 13.78 2.31 0.24
N VAL A 106 13.95 3.23 -0.71
CA VAL A 106 14.83 4.40 -0.53
C VAL A 106 14.34 5.26 0.64
N LEU A 107 13.04 5.55 0.71
CA LEU A 107 12.44 6.31 1.81
C LEU A 107 12.63 5.59 3.15
N PHE A 108 12.49 4.27 3.18
CA PHE A 108 12.74 3.48 4.39
C PHE A 108 14.18 3.62 4.90
N PHE A 109 15.17 3.53 4.01
CA PHE A 109 16.57 3.74 4.40
C PHE A 109 16.83 5.18 4.88
N LEU A 110 16.25 6.19 4.23
CA LEU A 110 16.36 7.58 4.66
C LEU A 110 15.79 7.80 6.06
N ILE A 111 14.65 7.18 6.37
CA ILE A 111 14.03 7.24 7.70
C ILE A 111 14.95 6.59 8.75
N ILE A 112 15.53 5.42 8.46
CA ILE A 112 16.49 4.77 9.37
C ILE A 112 17.70 5.67 9.63
N ILE A 113 18.30 6.21 8.57
CA ILE A 113 19.47 7.10 8.68
C ILE A 113 19.11 8.33 9.53
N TYR A 114 17.96 8.94 9.28
CA TYR A 114 17.48 10.08 10.06
C TYR A 114 17.39 9.75 11.55
N TYR A 115 16.69 8.68 11.94
CA TYR A 115 16.55 8.30 13.34
C TYR A 115 17.88 7.89 13.98
N LEU A 116 18.77 7.23 13.23
CA LEU A 116 20.10 6.88 13.71
C LEU A 116 20.93 8.13 14.01
N VAL A 117 20.94 9.11 13.11
CA VAL A 117 21.65 10.38 13.29
C VAL A 117 21.08 11.15 14.48
N THR A 118 19.74 11.24 14.60
CA THR A 118 19.09 11.87 15.75
C THR A 118 19.51 11.20 17.06
N ALA A 119 19.47 9.87 17.13
CA ALA A 119 19.88 9.12 18.33
C ALA A 119 21.35 9.34 18.69
N ILE A 120 22.25 9.43 17.69
CA ILE A 120 23.67 9.74 17.92
C ILE A 120 23.84 11.17 18.46
N ILE A 121 23.15 12.15 17.89
CA ILE A 121 23.20 13.55 18.35
C ILE A 121 22.70 13.65 19.79
N ASP A 122 21.57 13.01 20.10
CA ASP A 122 21.00 12.98 21.46
C ASP A 122 21.97 12.33 22.45
N ALA A 123 22.61 11.21 22.07
CA ALA A 123 23.59 10.53 22.92
C ALA A 123 24.89 11.34 23.14
N LEU A 124 25.25 12.23 22.20
CA LEU A 124 26.43 13.10 22.31
C LEU A 124 26.13 14.44 22.99
N SER A 125 24.85 14.79 23.16
CA SER A 125 24.40 16.05 23.78
C SER A 125 23.88 15.90 25.22
N GLY A 126 23.83 14.66 25.73
CA GLY A 126 23.75 14.35 27.16
C GLY A 126 25.13 14.24 27.79
#